data_AF-A0A7Y4TB76-F1
#
_entry.id   AF-A0A7Y4TB76-F1
#
_cell.length_a   1.000
_cell.length_b   1.000
_cell.length_c   1.000
_cell.angle_alpha   90.00
_cell.angle_beta   90.00
_cell.angle_gamma   90.00
#
_symmetry.space_group_name_H-M   'P 1'
#
loop_
_entity.id
_entity.type
_entity.pdbx_description
1 polymer ?
#
loop_
_entity_poly.entity_id
_entity_poly.type
_entity_poly.pdbx_seq_one_letter_code
_entity_poly.pdbx_strand_id
1 'polypeptide(L)'
;MAQGPLSGVKVVEFAGLGPAPFCGMLLSDLGADVVRIDRKDARPAQPHHVTHRGRKSIALDLKDKESIGLCLQLFERSEIVFEGFRPGVMERLGLGPEVALERNPKLVYGRMTGWGQTGPLANAAGHDINYIAITGALHAIGTRERPVPPLNLIGDFGGGALYLAFGLLAALTHARATGKGQVVDAAMVDGAASLMSYFYGFRAEGVHTAERQANRL
;
A
#
# COMPACT_ATOMS: atom_id res chain seq x y z
N MET A 1 5.11 -19.43 -16.82
CA MET A 1 5.28 -18.02 -16.43
C MET A 1 3.91 -17.38 -16.45
N ALA A 2 3.55 -16.57 -15.45
CA ALA A 2 2.26 -15.89 -15.45
C ALA A 2 2.18 -14.96 -16.68
N GLN A 3 1.10 -15.08 -17.45
CA GLN A 3 0.80 -14.19 -18.58
C GLN A 3 -0.03 -13.02 -18.06
N GLY A 4 0.24 -11.81 -18.54
CA GLY A 4 -0.49 -10.61 -18.13
C GLY A 4 0.25 -9.32 -18.50
N PRO A 5 -0.38 -8.15 -18.33
CA PRO A 5 0.20 -6.85 -18.71
C PRO A 5 1.47 -6.49 -17.94
N LEU A 6 1.73 -7.11 -16.78
CA LEU A 6 2.96 -6.92 -15.99
C LEU A 6 3.98 -8.05 -16.19
N SER A 7 3.85 -8.86 -17.25
CA SER A 7 4.84 -9.89 -17.55
C SER A 7 6.24 -9.27 -17.68
N GLY A 8 7.21 -9.88 -17.00
CA GLY A 8 8.59 -9.40 -16.93
C GLY A 8 8.86 -8.35 -15.85
N VAL A 9 7.84 -7.81 -15.18
CA VAL A 9 8.01 -6.89 -14.03
C VAL A 9 8.39 -7.69 -12.80
N LYS A 10 9.53 -7.36 -12.18
CA LYS A 10 9.94 -7.96 -10.90
C LYS A 10 9.60 -7.04 -9.75
N VAL A 11 8.98 -7.62 -8.73
CA VAL A 11 8.47 -6.90 -7.57
C VAL A 11 8.98 -7.54 -6.29
N VAL A 12 9.48 -6.72 -5.36
CA VAL A 12 9.81 -7.14 -4.01
C VAL A 12 8.79 -6.54 -3.05
N GLU A 13 8.17 -7.39 -2.26
CA GLU A 13 7.22 -6.99 -1.22
C GLU A 13 7.80 -7.32 0.14
N PHE A 14 7.86 -6.36 1.06
CA PHE A 14 8.05 -6.68 2.47
C PHE A 14 6.69 -7.00 3.09
N ALA A 15 6.59 -8.19 3.71
CA ALA A 15 5.33 -8.69 4.23
C ALA A 15 4.69 -7.69 5.20
N GLY A 16 3.47 -7.27 4.86
CA GLY A 16 2.63 -6.38 5.66
C GLY A 16 1.29 -7.02 6.01
N LEU A 17 0.36 -6.18 6.49
CA LEU A 17 -1.03 -6.57 6.75
C LEU A 17 -1.97 -5.81 5.81
N GLY A 18 -3.23 -6.27 5.74
CA GLY A 18 -4.35 -5.59 5.07
C GLY A 18 -4.02 -5.11 3.65
N PRO A 19 -3.74 -3.80 3.46
CA PRO A 19 -3.49 -3.21 2.15
C PRO A 19 -2.30 -3.78 1.37
N ALA A 20 -1.16 -4.04 2.03
CA ALA A 20 0.06 -4.42 1.33
C ALA A 20 -0.04 -5.82 0.68
N PRO A 21 -0.50 -6.87 1.39
CA PRO A 21 -0.74 -8.17 0.77
C PRO A 21 -1.78 -8.13 -0.35
N PHE A 22 -2.78 -7.25 -0.27
CA PHE A 22 -3.77 -7.07 -1.33
C PHE A 22 -3.15 -6.41 -2.57
N CYS A 23 -2.31 -5.40 -2.40
CA CYS A 23 -1.56 -4.80 -3.52
C CYS A 23 -0.66 -5.83 -4.22
N GLY A 24 0.12 -6.60 -3.46
CA GLY A 24 0.98 -7.63 -4.05
C GLY A 24 0.20 -8.73 -4.79
N MET A 25 -0.99 -9.08 -4.29
CA MET A 25 -1.92 -9.98 -4.98
C MET A 25 -2.33 -9.42 -6.34
N LEU A 26 -2.76 -8.16 -6.41
CA LEU A 26 -3.17 -7.52 -7.66
C LEU A 26 -2.03 -7.46 -8.69
N LEU A 27 -0.82 -7.09 -8.26
CA LEU A 27 0.34 -7.05 -9.15
C LEU A 27 0.69 -8.45 -9.69
N SER A 28 0.61 -9.47 -8.84
CA SER A 28 0.84 -10.87 -9.22
C SER A 28 -0.25 -11.40 -10.17
N ASP A 29 -1.52 -11.10 -9.90
CA ASP A 29 -2.66 -11.46 -10.75
C ASP A 29 -2.56 -10.80 -12.14
N LEU A 30 -1.88 -9.64 -12.25
CA LEU A 30 -1.56 -8.96 -13.52
C LEU A 30 -0.27 -9.49 -14.20
N GLY A 31 0.39 -10.49 -13.63
CA GLY A 31 1.51 -11.21 -14.24
C GLY A 31 2.91 -10.82 -13.77
N ALA A 32 3.05 -9.97 -12.74
CA ALA A 32 4.35 -9.63 -12.18
C ALA A 32 4.99 -10.81 -11.41
N ASP A 33 6.32 -10.94 -11.45
CA ASP A 33 7.08 -11.87 -10.61
C ASP A 33 7.31 -11.21 -9.24
N VAL A 34 6.42 -11.52 -8.29
CA VAL A 34 6.46 -10.95 -6.94
C VAL A 34 7.16 -11.91 -5.98
N VAL A 35 8.22 -11.42 -5.33
CA VAL A 35 8.90 -12.08 -4.22
C VAL A 35 8.53 -11.35 -2.92
N ARG A 36 7.83 -12.05 -2.04
CA ARG A 36 7.50 -11.57 -0.70
C ARG A 36 8.60 -11.94 0.29
N ILE A 37 9.09 -10.96 1.04
CA ILE A 37 10.04 -11.12 2.12
C ILE A 37 9.28 -11.15 3.44
N ASP A 38 9.24 -12.33 4.06
CA ASP A 38 8.72 -12.54 5.39
C ASP A 38 9.84 -12.39 6.43
N ARG A 39 9.48 -12.00 7.65
CA ARG A 39 10.39 -12.14 8.78
C ARG A 39 10.62 -13.62 9.07
N LYS A 40 11.85 -14.00 9.41
CA LYS A 40 12.24 -15.38 9.75
C LYS A 40 11.31 -16.06 10.77
N ASP A 41 10.85 -15.29 11.76
CA ASP A 41 9.97 -15.79 12.83
C ASP A 41 8.48 -15.60 12.54
N ALA A 42 8.11 -15.20 11.32
CA ALA A 42 6.72 -15.05 10.93
C ALA A 42 6.04 -16.41 10.83
N ARG A 43 4.74 -16.46 11.15
CA ARG A 43 3.94 -17.66 10.91
C ARG A 43 3.90 -17.94 9.41
N PRO A 44 4.09 -19.20 8.97
CA PRO A 44 3.96 -19.56 7.57
C PRO A 44 2.62 -19.12 6.99
N ALA A 45 2.63 -18.69 5.73
CA ALA A 45 1.40 -18.45 5.00
C ALA A 45 0.56 -19.72 4.98
N GLN A 46 -0.71 -19.59 5.35
CA GLN A 46 -1.65 -20.71 5.34
C GLN A 46 -2.41 -20.74 4.01
N PRO A 47 -2.90 -21.92 3.57
CA PRO A 47 -3.67 -22.02 2.32
C PRO A 47 -4.89 -21.10 2.24
N HIS A 48 -5.48 -20.72 3.37
CA HIS A 48 -6.64 -19.82 3.44
C HIS A 48 -6.26 -18.32 3.39
N HIS A 49 -4.97 -17.97 3.37
CA HIS A 49 -4.53 -16.60 3.11
C HIS A 49 -4.61 -16.29 1.61
N VAL A 50 -5.84 -16.13 1.11
CA VAL A 50 -6.15 -15.99 -0.32
C VAL A 50 -5.44 -14.81 -1.00
N THR A 51 -5.04 -13.80 -0.22
CA THR A 51 -4.25 -12.69 -0.73
C THR A 51 -2.87 -13.16 -1.16
N HIS A 52 -2.24 -14.14 -0.52
CA HIS A 52 -0.87 -14.59 -0.78
C HIS A 52 -0.68 -15.40 -2.07
N ARG A 53 -1.76 -15.71 -2.80
CA ARG A 53 -1.70 -16.46 -4.06
C ARG A 53 -0.78 -15.81 -5.10
N GLY A 54 -0.27 -16.62 -6.02
CA GLY A 54 0.52 -16.17 -7.18
C GLY A 54 1.96 -15.77 -6.89
N ARG A 55 2.37 -15.71 -5.62
CA ARG A 55 3.64 -15.13 -5.19
C ARG A 55 4.59 -16.15 -4.59
N LYS A 56 5.88 -15.94 -4.81
CA LYS A 56 6.95 -16.66 -4.08
C LYS A 56 7.22 -15.93 -2.77
N SER A 57 7.67 -16.65 -1.75
CA SER A 57 8.09 -16.03 -0.49
C SER A 57 9.43 -16.56 0.00
N ILE A 58 10.22 -15.70 0.60
CA ILE A 58 11.46 -16.04 1.32
C ILE A 58 11.39 -15.47 2.73
N ALA A 59 11.94 -16.19 3.70
CA ALA A 59 11.96 -15.76 5.09
C ALA A 59 13.38 -15.30 5.46
N LEU A 60 13.53 -14.04 5.86
CA LEU A 60 14.83 -13.42 6.18
C LEU A 60 14.84 -12.84 7.59
N ASP A 61 16.01 -12.86 8.24
CA ASP A 61 16.23 -12.11 9.48
C ASP A 61 16.79 -10.73 9.12
N LEU A 62 15.94 -9.71 9.12
CA LEU A 62 16.33 -8.35 8.75
C LEU A 62 17.26 -7.66 9.78
N LYS A 63 17.69 -8.36 10.84
CA LYS A 63 18.77 -7.91 11.73
C LYS A 63 20.15 -8.40 11.28
N ASP A 64 20.19 -9.41 10.43
CA ASP A 64 21.42 -9.97 9.89
C ASP A 64 21.89 -9.18 8.66
N LYS A 65 23.20 -8.90 8.61
CA LYS A 65 23.81 -8.10 7.54
C LYS A 65 23.78 -8.82 6.19
N GLU A 66 23.89 -10.16 6.18
CA GLU A 66 23.80 -10.92 4.93
C GLU A 66 22.39 -10.85 4.35
N SER A 67 21.37 -10.96 5.20
CA SER A 67 19.96 -10.78 4.83
C SER A 67 19.67 -9.37 4.27
N ILE A 68 20.24 -8.32 4.88
CA ILE A 68 20.17 -6.95 4.35
C ILE A 68 20.85 -6.87 2.98
N GLY A 69 22.05 -7.44 2.83
CA GLY A 69 22.78 -7.51 1.57
C GLY A 69 21.97 -8.19 0.46
N LEU A 70 21.30 -9.30 0.76
CA LEU A 70 20.41 -9.99 -0.16
C LEU A 70 19.22 -9.12 -0.59
N CYS A 71 18.60 -8.40 0.34
CA CYS A 71 17.52 -7.47 0.01
C CYS A 71 17.99 -6.37 -0.96
N LEU A 72 19.17 -5.81 -0.73
CA LEU A 72 19.75 -4.79 -1.61
C LEU A 72 20.07 -5.36 -3.01
N GLN A 73 20.55 -6.60 -3.11
CA GLN A 73 20.73 -7.29 -4.39
C GLN A 73 19.40 -7.53 -5.13
N LEU A 74 18.31 -7.77 -4.38
CA LEU A 74 16.97 -7.87 -4.98
C LEU A 74 16.50 -6.49 -5.48
N PHE A 75 16.81 -5.40 -4.78
CA PHE A 75 16.47 -4.03 -5.21
C PHE A 75 17.16 -3.66 -6.52
N GLU A 76 18.43 -4.05 -6.69
CA GLU A 76 19.20 -3.86 -7.94
C GLU A 76 18.57 -4.55 -9.16
N ARG A 77 17.75 -5.59 -8.94
CA ARG A 77 17.18 -6.44 -9.98
C ARG A 77 15.67 -6.31 -10.12
N SER A 78 15.03 -5.45 -9.35
CA SER A 78 13.59 -5.24 -9.35
C SER A 78 13.22 -3.88 -9.91
N GLU A 79 11.99 -3.77 -10.40
CA GLU A 79 11.42 -2.52 -10.87
C GLU A 79 10.57 -1.86 -9.80
N ILE A 80 10.00 -2.66 -8.89
CA ILE A 80 9.19 -2.18 -7.78
C ILE A 80 9.64 -2.85 -6.48
N VAL A 81 9.78 -2.05 -5.43
CA VAL A 81 9.83 -2.50 -4.03
C VAL A 81 8.67 -1.83 -3.31
N PHE A 82 7.95 -2.53 -2.43
CA PHE A 82 7.00 -1.88 -1.54
C PHE A 82 6.91 -2.51 -0.16
N GLU A 83 6.50 -1.70 0.81
CA GLU A 83 6.48 -2.04 2.24
C GLU A 83 5.33 -1.32 2.97
N GLY A 84 4.92 -1.88 4.12
CA GLY A 84 3.84 -1.35 4.94
C GLY A 84 4.24 -1.04 6.39
N PHE A 85 5.51 -0.77 6.65
CA PHE A 85 6.02 -0.49 7.98
C PHE A 85 5.78 0.98 8.38
N ARG A 86 5.90 1.24 9.68
CA ARG A 86 5.85 2.60 10.21
C ARG A 86 7.00 3.46 9.65
N PRO A 87 6.81 4.79 9.55
CA PRO A 87 7.87 5.69 9.14
C PRO A 87 9.18 5.47 9.91
N GLY A 88 10.31 5.49 9.19
CA GLY A 88 11.64 5.29 9.76
C GLY A 88 12.04 3.84 10.03
N VAL A 89 11.18 2.83 9.81
CA VAL A 89 11.55 1.42 10.02
C VAL A 89 12.56 0.97 8.97
N MET A 90 12.28 1.18 7.68
CA MET A 90 13.15 0.70 6.60
C MET A 90 14.50 1.44 6.57
N GLU A 91 14.50 2.71 6.93
CA GLU A 91 15.71 3.52 7.10
C GLU A 91 16.62 2.93 8.20
N ARG A 92 16.06 2.57 9.36
CA ARG A 92 16.83 1.91 10.44
C ARG A 92 17.36 0.53 10.06
N LEU A 93 16.70 -0.16 9.14
CA LEU A 93 17.16 -1.45 8.61
C LEU A 93 18.21 -1.29 7.49
N GLY A 94 18.50 -0.06 7.03
CA GLY A 94 19.38 0.18 5.89
C GLY A 94 18.75 -0.21 4.54
N LEU A 95 17.42 -0.32 4.48
CA LEU A 95 16.63 -0.71 3.31
C LEU A 95 15.67 0.42 2.86
N GLY A 96 15.88 1.64 3.35
CA GLY A 96 15.05 2.81 3.03
C GLY A 96 15.18 3.26 1.57
N PRO A 97 14.29 4.17 1.14
CA PRO A 97 14.18 4.59 -0.25
C PRO A 97 15.46 5.23 -0.81
N GLU A 98 16.19 6.02 -0.01
CA GLU A 98 17.43 6.67 -0.46
C GLU A 98 18.49 5.64 -0.88
N VAL A 99 18.76 4.66 -0.01
CA VAL A 99 19.72 3.57 -0.27
C VAL A 99 19.26 2.72 -1.47
N ALA A 100 17.95 2.47 -1.57
CA ALA A 100 17.40 1.67 -2.65
C ALA A 100 17.53 2.37 -4.02
N LEU A 101 17.25 3.68 -4.07
CA LEU A 101 17.35 4.50 -5.29
C LEU A 101 18.81 4.80 -5.69
N GLU A 102 19.74 4.89 -4.73
CA GLU A 102 21.17 4.99 -5.03
C GLU A 102 21.67 3.76 -5.79
N ARG A 103 21.24 2.56 -5.37
CA ARG A 103 21.60 1.30 -6.03
C ARG A 103 20.88 1.07 -7.34
N ASN A 104 19.61 1.47 -7.40
CA ASN A 104 18.80 1.35 -8.59
C ASN A 104 18.02 2.66 -8.84
N PRO A 105 18.60 3.60 -9.61
CA PRO A 105 17.96 4.88 -9.90
C PRO A 105 16.64 4.79 -10.67
N LYS A 106 16.30 3.60 -11.21
CA LYS A 106 15.03 3.31 -11.91
C LYS A 106 13.97 2.70 -11.00
N LEU A 107 14.30 2.35 -9.76
CA LEU A 107 13.41 1.65 -8.84
C LEU A 107 12.21 2.50 -8.46
N VAL A 108 11.04 1.89 -8.44
CA VAL A 108 9.85 2.47 -7.80
C VAL A 108 9.78 1.94 -6.37
N TYR A 109 9.76 2.85 -5.39
CA TYR A 109 9.71 2.48 -3.98
C TYR A 109 8.37 2.89 -3.36
N GLY A 110 7.48 1.92 -3.12
CA GLY A 110 6.17 2.14 -2.53
C GLY A 110 6.16 2.05 -1.00
N ARG A 111 5.46 2.97 -0.36
CA ARG A 111 5.27 3.00 1.10
C ARG A 111 3.79 3.05 1.41
N MET A 112 3.30 2.05 2.12
CA MET A 112 1.89 1.90 2.48
C MET A 112 1.69 2.16 3.96
N THR A 113 1.14 3.31 4.30
CA THR A 113 0.88 3.66 5.71
C THR A 113 -0.56 4.11 5.92
N GLY A 114 -0.96 4.18 7.18
CA GLY A 114 -2.26 4.73 7.55
C GLY A 114 -2.35 6.24 7.33
N TRP A 115 -1.32 6.95 7.76
CA TRP A 115 -1.32 8.39 7.95
C TRP A 115 -0.33 9.16 7.05
N GLY A 116 0.43 8.45 6.21
CA GLY A 116 1.52 9.01 5.41
C GLY A 116 2.87 8.92 6.11
N GLN A 117 3.96 9.16 5.37
CA GLN A 117 5.32 9.25 5.94
C GLN A 117 5.56 10.54 6.71
N THR A 118 4.70 11.55 6.53
CA THR A 118 4.83 12.88 7.13
C THR A 118 3.52 13.34 7.74
N GLY A 119 3.55 14.45 8.47
CA GLY A 119 2.38 15.03 9.12
C GLY A 119 2.19 14.59 10.58
N PRO A 120 1.21 15.19 11.28
CA PRO A 120 1.08 15.09 12.74
C PRO A 120 0.72 13.68 13.22
N LEU A 121 0.12 12.85 12.35
CA LEU A 121 -0.30 11.49 12.67
C LEU A 121 0.64 10.41 12.13
N ALA A 122 1.72 10.76 11.43
CA ALA A 122 2.61 9.79 10.77
C ALA A 122 3.10 8.66 11.71
N ASN A 123 3.38 9.00 12.97
CA ASN A 123 3.85 8.04 13.97
C ASN A 123 2.74 7.44 14.85
N ALA A 124 1.48 7.87 14.67
CA ALA A 124 0.35 7.36 15.44
C ALA A 124 0.02 5.90 15.07
N ALA A 125 -0.58 5.16 16.00
CA ALA A 125 -1.24 3.91 15.64
C ALA A 125 -2.54 4.22 14.89
N GLY A 126 -2.93 3.35 13.97
CA GLY A 126 -4.18 3.45 13.25
C GLY A 126 -4.60 2.09 12.74
N HIS A 127 -5.90 1.93 12.59
CA HIS A 127 -6.57 0.84 11.89
C HIS A 127 -7.55 1.44 10.89
N ASP A 128 -8.07 0.62 9.97
CA ASP A 128 -9.03 1.03 8.93
C ASP A 128 -10.07 2.04 9.43
N ILE A 129 -10.74 1.72 10.54
CA ILE A 129 -11.79 2.56 11.14
C ILE A 129 -11.32 3.99 11.50
N ASN A 130 -10.05 4.17 11.88
CA ASN A 130 -9.51 5.50 12.21
C ASN A 130 -9.40 6.38 10.95
N TYR A 131 -8.96 5.79 9.83
CA TYR A 131 -8.77 6.50 8.57
C TYR A 131 -10.12 6.91 7.98
N ILE A 132 -11.10 5.99 7.99
CA ILE A 132 -12.44 6.29 7.47
C ILE A 132 -13.25 7.21 8.40
N ALA A 133 -12.93 7.23 9.70
CA ALA A 133 -13.57 8.14 10.65
C ALA A 133 -13.20 9.59 10.39
N ILE A 134 -11.89 9.90 10.29
CA ILE A 134 -11.44 11.30 10.16
C ILE A 134 -11.79 11.89 8.78
N THR A 135 -11.90 11.04 7.76
CA THR A 135 -12.36 11.44 6.43
C THR A 135 -13.88 11.56 6.34
N GLY A 136 -14.63 11.19 7.38
CA GLY A 136 -16.09 11.25 7.37
C GLY A 136 -16.75 10.16 6.49
N ALA A 137 -15.98 9.29 5.84
CA ALA A 137 -16.50 8.13 5.14
C ALA A 137 -17.30 7.21 6.08
N LEU A 138 -16.83 7.04 7.33
CA LEU A 138 -17.56 6.30 8.35
C LEU A 138 -18.91 6.94 8.68
N HIS A 139 -18.97 8.27 8.81
CA HIS A 139 -20.22 8.97 9.12
C HIS A 139 -21.23 8.87 7.98
N ALA A 140 -20.77 8.77 6.73
CA ALA A 140 -21.61 8.64 5.55
C ALA A 140 -22.27 7.25 5.42
N ILE A 141 -21.82 6.25 6.19
CA ILE A 141 -22.29 4.86 6.09
C ILE A 141 -22.95 4.43 7.38
N GLY A 142 -24.23 4.09 7.32
CA GLY A 142 -24.98 3.56 8.46
C GLY A 142 -26.40 4.07 8.51
N THR A 143 -27.03 3.87 9.66
CA THR A 143 -28.40 4.32 9.90
C THR A 143 -28.40 5.78 10.39
N ARG A 144 -29.59 6.38 10.47
CA ARG A 144 -29.76 7.71 11.06
C ARG A 144 -29.13 7.80 12.46
N GLU A 145 -29.28 6.76 13.28
CA GLU A 145 -28.86 6.74 14.68
C GLU A 145 -27.34 6.63 14.83
N ARG A 146 -26.68 5.78 14.03
CA ARG A 146 -25.24 5.53 14.16
C ARG A 146 -24.58 5.12 12.84
N PRO A 147 -23.30 5.49 12.66
CA PRO A 147 -22.51 4.90 11.59
C PRO A 147 -22.34 3.38 11.82
N VAL A 148 -22.23 2.65 10.73
CA VAL A 148 -21.93 1.21 10.72
C VAL A 148 -20.56 1.04 10.08
N PRO A 149 -19.54 0.61 10.84
CA PRO A 149 -18.22 0.35 10.26
C PRO A 149 -18.35 -0.67 9.13
N PRO A 150 -17.96 -0.33 7.89
CA PRO A 150 -17.95 -1.28 6.80
C PRO A 150 -16.84 -2.33 7.03
N LEU A 151 -16.80 -3.34 6.18
CA LEU A 151 -15.56 -4.10 5.98
C LEU A 151 -14.44 -3.13 5.56
N ASN A 152 -13.16 -3.53 5.67
CA ASN A 152 -11.98 -2.71 5.33
C ASN A 152 -11.84 -2.38 3.82
N LEU A 153 -12.95 -2.32 3.09
CA LEU A 153 -13.04 -2.00 1.68
C LEU A 153 -12.64 -0.54 1.39
N ILE A 154 -12.84 0.37 2.34
CA ILE A 154 -12.66 1.81 2.11
C ILE A 154 -11.26 2.26 2.50
N GLY A 155 -10.81 2.01 3.74
CA GLY A 155 -9.49 2.45 4.21
C GLY A 155 -8.40 1.57 3.62
N ASP A 156 -8.33 0.31 4.04
CA ASP A 156 -7.26 -0.61 3.65
C ASP A 156 -7.25 -0.87 2.14
N PHE A 157 -8.36 -1.34 1.56
CA PHE A 157 -8.33 -1.78 0.16
C PHE A 157 -8.48 -0.62 -0.82
N GLY A 158 -9.57 0.14 -0.70
CA GLY A 158 -9.88 1.26 -1.58
C GLY A 158 -8.86 2.39 -1.47
N GLY A 159 -8.63 2.88 -0.25
CA GLY A 159 -7.77 4.02 0.04
C GLY A 159 -6.28 3.67 0.13
N GLY A 160 -5.95 2.46 0.56
CA GLY A 160 -4.58 1.99 0.65
C GLY A 160 -4.13 1.25 -0.61
N ALA A 161 -4.53 -0.02 -0.71
CA ALA A 161 -3.97 -0.96 -1.67
C ALA A 161 -4.14 -0.53 -3.13
N LEU A 162 -5.32 -0.02 -3.50
CA LEU A 162 -5.59 0.43 -4.87
C LEU A 162 -4.82 1.71 -5.22
N TYR A 163 -4.69 2.67 -4.29
CA TYR A 163 -3.86 3.87 -4.51
C TYR A 163 -2.38 3.53 -4.59
N LEU A 164 -1.89 2.60 -3.77
CA LEU A 164 -0.52 2.10 -3.89
C LEU A 164 -0.31 1.43 -5.24
N ALA A 165 -1.17 0.48 -5.63
CA ALA A 165 -1.06 -0.17 -6.93
C ALA A 165 -1.09 0.84 -8.08
N PHE A 166 -2.01 1.80 -8.04
CA PHE A 166 -2.09 2.88 -9.02
C PHE A 166 -0.81 3.71 -9.08
N GLY A 167 -0.31 4.18 -7.93
CA GLY A 167 0.91 4.96 -7.83
C GLY A 167 2.15 4.19 -8.29
N LEU A 168 2.26 2.91 -7.93
CA LEU A 168 3.34 2.03 -8.36
C LEU A 168 3.36 1.86 -9.89
N LEU A 169 2.20 1.65 -10.51
CA LEU A 169 2.09 1.50 -11.96
C LEU A 169 2.35 2.81 -12.71
N ALA A 170 1.86 3.94 -12.19
CA ALA A 170 2.16 5.26 -12.73
C ALA A 170 3.67 5.56 -12.66
N ALA A 171 4.29 5.28 -11.52
CA ALA A 171 5.72 5.45 -11.32
C ALA A 171 6.56 4.50 -12.16
N LEU A 172 6.12 3.25 -12.34
CA LEU A 172 6.79 2.29 -13.22
C LEU A 172 6.76 2.77 -14.67
N THR A 173 5.62 3.31 -15.12
CA THR A 173 5.47 3.89 -16.45
C THR A 173 6.42 5.06 -16.65
N HIS A 174 6.50 5.97 -15.68
CA HIS A 174 7.46 7.08 -15.69
C HIS A 174 8.92 6.58 -15.71
N ALA A 175 9.27 5.61 -14.85
CA ALA A 175 10.63 5.09 -14.76
C ALA A 175 11.08 4.37 -16.03
N ARG A 176 10.17 3.65 -16.71
CA ARG A 176 10.45 3.03 -18.01
C ARG A 176 10.69 4.06 -19.11
N ALA A 177 9.94 5.17 -19.10
CA ALA A 177 10.08 6.22 -20.10
C ALA A 177 11.33 7.10 -19.89
N THR A 178 11.70 7.36 -18.63
CA THR A 178 12.72 8.38 -18.30
C THR A 178 14.02 7.79 -17.73
N GLY A 179 14.00 6.53 -17.32
CA GLY A 179 15.08 5.93 -16.55
C GLY A 179 15.18 6.45 -15.11
N LYS A 180 14.14 7.13 -14.59
CA LYS A 180 14.11 7.68 -13.23
C LYS A 180 12.94 7.14 -12.42
N GLY A 181 13.27 6.39 -11.39
CA GLY A 181 12.38 5.91 -10.35
C GLY A 181 11.93 7.00 -9.39
N GLN A 182 11.06 6.66 -8.46
CA GLN A 182 10.55 7.58 -7.44
C GLN A 182 9.93 6.82 -6.26
N VAL A 183 9.75 7.55 -5.15
CA VAL A 183 9.03 7.07 -3.98
C VAL A 183 7.54 7.36 -4.16
N VAL A 184 6.71 6.35 -3.93
CA VAL A 184 5.25 6.47 -3.85
C VAL A 184 4.86 6.37 -2.38
N ASP A 185 4.54 7.50 -1.75
CA ASP A 185 3.94 7.52 -0.41
C ASP A 185 2.42 7.43 -0.54
N ALA A 186 1.85 6.29 -0.20
CA ALA A 186 0.42 6.04 -0.23
C ALA A 186 -0.12 5.90 1.20
N ALA A 187 -0.96 6.87 1.58
CA ALA A 187 -1.62 6.90 2.88
C ALA A 187 -3.09 6.47 2.75
N MET A 188 -3.53 5.54 3.59
CA MET A 188 -4.94 5.10 3.61
C MET A 188 -5.90 6.25 3.91
N VAL A 189 -5.52 7.19 4.77
CA VAL A 189 -6.33 8.39 5.06
C VAL A 189 -6.52 9.26 3.82
N ASP A 190 -5.47 9.47 3.01
CA ASP A 190 -5.54 10.29 1.81
C ASP A 190 -6.38 9.60 0.73
N GLY A 191 -6.18 8.29 0.55
CA GLY A 191 -6.98 7.52 -0.39
C GLY A 191 -8.46 7.44 0.01
N ALA A 192 -8.76 7.28 1.30
CA ALA A 192 -10.14 7.30 1.80
C ALA A 192 -10.79 8.68 1.60
N ALA A 193 -10.06 9.77 1.84
CA ALA A 193 -10.53 11.12 1.54
C ALA A 193 -10.77 11.30 0.03
N SER A 194 -9.86 10.78 -0.80
CA SER A 194 -9.98 10.87 -2.26
C SER A 194 -11.22 10.14 -2.78
N LEU A 195 -11.54 8.95 -2.23
CA LEU A 195 -12.78 8.24 -2.55
C LEU A 195 -14.05 9.03 -2.16
N MET A 196 -13.95 9.93 -1.19
CA MET A 196 -15.04 10.80 -0.76
C MET A 196 -15.21 12.07 -1.61
N SER A 197 -14.34 12.31 -2.61
CA SER A 197 -14.29 13.58 -3.37
C SER A 197 -15.65 13.98 -3.95
N TYR A 198 -16.37 13.04 -4.57
CA TYR A 198 -17.69 13.31 -5.16
C TYR A 198 -18.71 13.79 -4.11
N PHE A 199 -18.72 13.16 -2.93
CA PHE A 199 -19.62 13.51 -1.84
C PHE A 199 -19.26 14.82 -1.14
N TYR A 200 -17.96 15.16 -1.09
CA TYR A 200 -17.54 16.48 -0.64
C TYR A 200 -17.98 17.57 -1.61
N GLY A 201 -17.98 17.30 -2.92
CA GLY A 201 -18.57 18.18 -3.93
C GLY A 201 -20.04 18.47 -3.65
N PHE A 202 -20.86 17.43 -3.47
CA PHE A 202 -22.28 17.59 -3.11
C PHE A 202 -22.51 18.32 -1.79
N ARG A 203 -21.62 18.13 -0.81
CA ARG A 203 -21.69 18.88 0.44
C ARG A 203 -21.40 20.37 0.21
N ALA A 204 -20.44 20.69 -0.64
CA ALA A 204 -20.10 22.07 -0.99
C ALA A 204 -21.24 22.76 -1.78
N GLU A 205 -21.96 22.02 -2.61
CA GLU A 205 -23.15 22.50 -3.34
C GLU A 205 -24.40 22.63 -2.45
N GLY A 206 -24.36 22.13 -1.21
CA GLY A 206 -25.52 22.08 -0.31
C GLY A 206 -26.54 20.98 -0.65
N VAL A 207 -26.24 20.12 -1.62
CA VAL A 207 -27.06 18.93 -1.97
C VAL A 207 -26.95 17.87 -0.88
N HIS A 208 -25.75 17.68 -0.32
CA HIS A 208 -25.53 16.78 0.81
C HIS A 208 -25.42 17.54 2.13
N THR A 209 -26.12 17.04 3.14
CA THR A 209 -26.06 17.57 4.50
C THR A 209 -25.23 16.67 5.42
N ALA A 210 -24.98 17.14 6.65
CA ALA A 210 -24.36 16.31 7.68
C ALA A 210 -25.34 15.30 8.31
N GLU A 211 -26.64 15.40 8.02
CA GLU A 211 -27.65 14.49 8.56
C GLU A 211 -27.51 13.11 7.89
N ARG A 212 -27.37 12.07 8.72
CA ARG A 212 -27.25 10.69 8.21
C ARG A 212 -28.55 10.26 7.56
N GLN A 213 -28.43 9.44 6.51
CA GLN A 213 -29.56 8.92 5.72
C GLN A 213 -30.39 10.00 4.98
N ALA A 214 -30.02 11.28 5.06
CA ALA A 214 -30.69 12.36 4.35
C ALA A 214 -30.18 12.54 2.90
N ASN A 215 -29.02 11.98 2.58
CA ASN A 215 -28.33 12.14 1.30
C ASN A 215 -28.70 11.01 0.33
N ARG A 216 -28.79 11.33 -0.97
CA ARG A 216 -29.06 10.35 -2.03
C ARG A 216 -27.75 9.71 -2.52
N LEU A 217 -27.84 8.53 -3.12
CA LEU A 217 -26.73 7.86 -3.80
C LEU A 217 -26.42 8.50 -5.15
#